data_AF-A0A120MH13-F1
#
_entry.id   AF-A0A120MH13-F1
#
_cell.length_a   1.000
_cell.length_b   1.000
_cell.length_c   1.000
_cell.angle_alpha   90.00
_cell.angle_beta   90.00
_cell.angle_gamma   90.00
#
_symmetry.space_group_name_H-M   'P 1'
#
loop_
_entity.id
_entity.type
_entity.pdbx_description
1 polymer ?
#
loop_
_entity_poly.entity_id
_entity_poly.type
_entity_poly.pdbx_seq_one_letter_code
_entity_poly.pdbx_strand_id
1 'polypeptide(L)'
;MIRNPDPHTWMSLALAERGVRRFGPGETNPRIVAYNAHTNLAGYDDKVSWCASFVNWCMANAGYGGTGSALARSWLEWGRVLDQPEYGCIAVLSRDDPASWKGHVGFYLRHDDDAVYLLGGNQLDEVRELAYPLADVLGYRWPDPV
;
A
#
# COMPACT_ATOMS: atom_id res chain seq x y z
N MET A 1 7.46 -27.37 18.29
CA MET A 1 7.56 -25.90 18.41
C MET A 1 6.87 -25.30 17.20
N ILE A 2 5.63 -24.86 17.35
CA ILE A 2 4.90 -24.16 16.30
C ILE A 2 5.54 -22.78 16.21
N ARG A 3 6.21 -22.47 15.10
CA ARG A 3 6.67 -21.10 14.83
C ARG A 3 5.41 -20.26 14.73
N ASN A 4 5.18 -19.37 15.70
CA ASN A 4 4.25 -18.26 15.48
C ASN A 4 4.75 -17.55 14.21
N PRO A 5 3.95 -17.45 13.13
CA PRO A 5 4.31 -16.53 12.06
C PRO A 5 4.44 -15.14 12.69
N ASP A 6 5.48 -14.42 12.28
CA ASP A 6 5.66 -13.02 12.61
C ASP A 6 4.31 -12.29 12.46
N PRO A 7 3.80 -11.59 13.49
CA PRO A 7 2.44 -11.02 13.48
C PRO A 7 2.16 -10.07 12.30
N HIS A 8 3.18 -9.65 11.55
CA HIS A 8 3.03 -8.84 10.35
C HIS A 8 3.85 -9.38 9.16
N THR A 9 3.55 -10.61 8.71
CA THR A 9 4.19 -11.23 7.53
C THR A 9 4.21 -10.31 6.30
N TRP A 10 3.18 -9.48 6.11
CA TRP A 10 3.12 -8.50 5.02
C TRP A 10 4.09 -7.33 5.17
N MET A 11 4.40 -6.90 6.40
CA MET A 11 5.36 -5.81 6.63
C MET A 11 6.78 -6.23 6.27
N SER A 12 7.17 -7.46 6.62
CA SER A 12 8.46 -8.01 6.24
C SER A 12 8.62 -8.10 4.71
N LEU A 13 7.55 -8.48 4.00
CA LEU A 13 7.53 -8.47 2.53
C LEU A 13 7.61 -7.04 1.96
N ALA A 14 6.82 -6.10 2.49
CA ALA A 14 6.83 -4.71 2.04
C ALA A 14 8.20 -4.05 2.25
N LEU A 15 8.85 -4.30 3.39
CA LEU A 15 10.18 -3.77 3.70
C LEU A 15 11.27 -4.35 2.78
N ALA A 16 11.16 -5.62 2.38
CA ALA A 16 12.08 -6.26 1.46
C ALA A 16 12.05 -5.64 0.05
N GLU A 17 10.95 -5.01 -0.34
CA GLU A 17 10.79 -4.34 -1.63
C GLU A 17 11.26 -2.87 -1.62
N ARG A 18 11.77 -2.35 -0.50
CA ARG A 18 12.26 -0.97 -0.40
C ARG A 18 13.31 -0.67 -1.46
N GLY A 19 13.14 0.44 -2.17
CA GLY A 19 14.02 0.89 -3.25
C GLY A 19 13.61 0.41 -4.64
N VAL A 20 12.64 -0.51 -4.76
CA VAL A 20 12.04 -0.82 -6.07
C VAL A 20 11.41 0.44 -6.64
N ARG A 21 11.82 0.82 -7.85
CA ARG A 21 11.38 2.04 -8.53
C ARG A 21 11.08 1.80 -9.99
N ARG A 22 10.26 2.66 -10.59
CA ARG A 22 10.06 2.62 -12.06
C ARG A 22 11.39 2.76 -12.79
N PHE A 23 11.48 2.16 -13.97
CA PHE A 23 12.58 2.41 -14.89
C PHE A 23 12.33 3.64 -15.77
N GLY A 24 13.37 4.03 -16.53
CA GLY A 24 13.35 5.18 -17.41
C GLY A 24 12.34 5.05 -18.57
N PRO A 25 12.21 6.10 -19.40
CA PRO A 25 11.38 6.05 -20.61
C PRO A 25 11.80 4.91 -21.53
N GLY A 26 10.84 4.11 -22.00
CA GLY A 26 11.09 2.96 -22.89
C GLY A 26 11.50 1.67 -22.19
N GLU A 27 11.69 1.70 -20.87
CA GLU A 27 12.00 0.53 -20.04
C GLU A 27 10.87 0.24 -19.07
N THR A 28 10.73 -1.02 -18.65
CA THR A 28 9.69 -1.47 -17.71
C THR A 28 10.32 -2.27 -16.60
N ASN A 29 10.06 -1.89 -15.34
CA ASN A 29 10.46 -2.71 -14.20
C ASN A 29 9.53 -3.93 -14.05
N PRO A 30 10.01 -5.17 -14.26
CA PRO A 30 9.17 -6.36 -14.17
C PRO A 30 8.62 -6.61 -12.76
N ARG A 31 9.25 -6.06 -11.72
CA ARG A 31 8.75 -6.16 -10.34
C ARG A 31 7.45 -5.37 -10.16
N ILE A 32 7.35 -4.17 -10.74
CA ILE A 32 6.13 -3.37 -10.68
C ILE A 32 5.03 -4.00 -11.54
N VAL A 33 5.37 -4.61 -12.68
CA VAL A 33 4.43 -5.43 -13.46
C VAL A 33 3.88 -6.59 -12.62
N ALA A 34 4.73 -7.25 -11.83
CA ALA A 34 4.28 -8.30 -10.90
C ALA A 34 3.33 -7.75 -9.83
N TYR A 35 3.52 -6.52 -9.34
CA TYR A 35 2.54 -5.89 -8.45
C TYR A 35 1.20 -5.66 -9.16
N ASN A 36 1.24 -5.11 -10.37
CA ASN A 36 0.05 -4.78 -11.16
C ASN A 36 -0.83 -6.01 -11.42
N ALA A 37 -0.22 -7.20 -11.54
CA ALA A 37 -0.92 -8.47 -11.72
C ALA A 37 -1.89 -8.83 -10.58
N HIS A 38 -1.80 -8.19 -9.41
CA HIS A 38 -2.73 -8.38 -8.28
C HIS A 38 -3.91 -7.40 -8.29
N THR A 39 -4.10 -6.67 -9.40
CA THR A 39 -5.17 -5.69 -9.55
C THR A 39 -5.78 -5.75 -10.96
N ASN A 40 -6.79 -4.92 -11.21
CA ASN A 40 -7.32 -4.67 -12.56
C ASN A 40 -6.32 -3.99 -13.52
N LEU A 41 -5.05 -3.79 -13.12
CA LEU A 41 -3.94 -3.34 -13.97
C LEU A 41 -3.05 -4.49 -14.48
N ALA A 42 -3.47 -5.76 -14.35
CA ALA A 42 -2.73 -6.87 -14.92
C ALA A 42 -2.39 -6.63 -16.41
N GLY A 43 -1.09 -6.70 -16.75
CA GLY A 43 -0.58 -6.42 -18.10
C GLY A 43 -0.11 -4.98 -18.35
N TYR A 44 -0.35 -4.05 -17.42
CA TYR A 44 0.19 -2.69 -17.50
C TYR A 44 1.64 -2.61 -17.03
N ASP A 45 2.36 -1.61 -17.54
CA ASP A 45 3.76 -1.32 -17.21
C ASP A 45 3.93 -0.59 -15.86
N ASP A 46 5.13 -0.10 -15.59
CA ASP A 46 5.49 0.63 -14.37
C ASP A 46 5.24 2.16 -14.46
N LYS A 47 4.51 2.62 -15.48
CA LYS A 47 4.23 4.04 -15.71
C LYS A 47 2.84 4.45 -15.20
N VAL A 48 1.94 3.49 -15.00
CA VAL A 48 0.66 3.71 -14.31
C VAL A 48 0.88 3.84 -12.79
N SER A 49 -0.05 4.47 -12.07
CA SER A 49 0.04 4.50 -10.60
C SER A 49 -0.13 3.11 -10.01
N TRP A 50 0.82 2.68 -9.18
CA TRP A 50 0.91 1.30 -8.67
C TRP A 50 0.94 1.21 -7.14
N CYS A 51 0.53 2.26 -6.42
CA CYS A 51 0.47 2.25 -4.95
C CYS A 51 -0.45 1.14 -4.40
N ALA A 52 -1.67 1.03 -4.92
CA ALA A 52 -2.61 -0.02 -4.52
C ALA A 52 -2.17 -1.41 -5.02
N SER A 53 -1.50 -1.49 -6.18
CA SER A 53 -0.95 -2.74 -6.71
C SER A 53 0.13 -3.32 -5.80
N PHE A 54 1.02 -2.47 -5.29
CA PHE A 54 2.03 -2.86 -4.29
C PHE A 54 1.38 -3.43 -3.02
N VAL A 55 0.40 -2.72 -2.44
CA VAL A 55 -0.27 -3.18 -1.22
C VAL A 55 -1.01 -4.51 -1.46
N ASN A 56 -1.73 -4.65 -2.59
CA ASN A 56 -2.39 -5.91 -2.95
C ASN A 56 -1.39 -7.06 -3.09
N TRP A 57 -0.23 -6.83 -3.71
CA TRP A 57 0.83 -7.83 -3.84
C TRP A 57 1.38 -8.24 -2.47
N CYS A 58 1.68 -7.30 -1.58
CA CYS A 58 2.17 -7.60 -0.23
C CYS A 58 1.16 -8.45 0.57
N MET A 59 -0.12 -8.06 0.56
CA MET A 59 -1.16 -8.79 1.29
C MET A 59 -1.34 -10.21 0.72
N ALA A 60 -1.41 -10.36 -0.60
CA ALA A 60 -1.54 -11.66 -1.25
C ALA A 60 -0.38 -12.60 -0.92
N ASN A 61 0.86 -12.10 -0.97
CA ASN A 61 2.04 -12.91 -0.64
C ASN A 61 2.17 -13.22 0.86
N ALA A 62 1.47 -12.46 1.71
CA ALA A 62 1.33 -12.73 3.14
C ALA A 62 0.20 -13.71 3.48
N GLY A 63 -0.58 -14.16 2.49
CA GLY A 63 -1.71 -15.08 2.67
C GLY A 63 -3.06 -14.41 2.89
N TYR A 64 -3.16 -13.10 2.68
CA TYR A 64 -4.40 -12.34 2.84
C TYR A 64 -4.99 -11.95 1.49
N GLY A 65 -6.33 -11.97 1.39
CA GLY A 65 -7.02 -11.37 0.24
C GLY A 65 -6.85 -9.85 0.26
N GLY A 66 -6.47 -9.26 -0.88
CA GLY A 66 -6.50 -7.80 -1.08
C GLY A 66 -7.83 -7.32 -1.67
N THR A 67 -7.88 -6.07 -2.12
CA THR A 67 -9.06 -5.51 -2.81
C THR A 67 -9.15 -5.91 -4.28
N GLY A 68 -8.05 -6.36 -4.90
CA GLY A 68 -7.98 -6.63 -6.34
C GLY A 68 -8.14 -5.40 -7.24
N SER A 69 -8.15 -4.20 -6.65
CA SER A 69 -8.35 -2.93 -7.35
C SER A 69 -7.11 -2.06 -7.27
N ALA A 70 -6.80 -1.36 -8.36
CA ALA A 70 -5.74 -0.36 -8.42
C ALA A 70 -6.15 1.00 -7.81
N LEU A 71 -7.41 1.16 -7.40
CA LEU A 71 -7.86 2.38 -6.73
C LEU A 71 -7.46 2.36 -5.26
N ALA A 72 -6.69 3.35 -4.81
CA ALA A 72 -6.32 3.47 -3.40
C ALA A 72 -7.54 3.50 -2.45
N ARG A 73 -8.62 4.17 -2.86
CA ARG A 73 -9.86 4.29 -2.07
C ARG A 73 -10.61 2.97 -1.87
N SER A 74 -10.36 1.93 -2.69
CA SER A 74 -11.03 0.63 -2.50
C SER A 74 -10.70 0.01 -1.13
N TRP A 75 -9.54 0.35 -0.57
CA TRP A 75 -9.11 -0.14 0.73
C TRP A 75 -9.97 0.37 1.88
N LEU A 76 -10.74 1.46 1.70
CA LEU A 76 -11.73 1.90 2.70
C LEU A 76 -12.86 0.89 2.92
N GLU A 77 -13.07 -0.07 2.03
CA GLU A 77 -14.09 -1.12 2.20
C GLU A 77 -13.48 -2.48 2.56
N TRP A 78 -12.17 -2.52 2.85
CA TRP A 78 -11.43 -3.76 3.08
C TRP A 78 -11.15 -3.99 4.57
N GLY A 79 -11.38 -5.24 5.01
CA GLY A 79 -11.13 -5.65 6.38
C GLY A 79 -11.90 -4.84 7.42
N ARG A 80 -11.35 -4.77 8.64
CA ARG A 80 -11.94 -3.99 9.73
C ARG A 80 -11.38 -2.58 9.82
N VAL A 81 -12.23 -1.64 10.23
CA VAL A 81 -11.85 -0.25 10.59
C VAL A 81 -10.99 -0.28 11.85
N LEU A 82 -9.97 0.57 11.91
CA LEU A 82 -9.28 0.92 13.15
C LEU A 82 -9.51 2.39 13.51
N ASP A 83 -9.88 2.66 14.76
CA ASP A 83 -10.03 4.02 15.29
C ASP A 83 -8.68 4.70 15.58
N GLN A 84 -7.64 3.90 15.80
CA GLN A 84 -6.26 4.33 16.02
C GLN A 84 -5.32 3.49 15.15
N PRO A 85 -4.29 4.09 14.54
CA PRO A 85 -3.40 3.34 13.68
C PRO A 85 -2.52 2.36 14.46
N GLU A 86 -2.30 1.19 13.88
CA GLU A 86 -1.35 0.19 14.34
C GLU A 86 -0.24 0.03 13.30
N TYR A 87 0.99 -0.24 13.75
CA TYR A 87 2.11 -0.47 12.82
C TYR A 87 1.76 -1.53 11.77
N GLY A 88 1.93 -1.19 10.51
CA GLY A 88 1.62 -2.04 9.38
C GLY A 88 0.16 -2.09 8.97
N CYS A 89 -0.74 -1.34 9.61
CA CYS A 89 -2.10 -1.19 9.12
C CYS A 89 -2.09 -0.49 7.76
N ILE A 90 -3.14 -0.69 6.99
CA ILE A 90 -3.30 -0.02 5.71
C ILE A 90 -3.88 1.36 5.99
N ALA A 91 -3.13 2.40 5.62
CA ALA A 91 -3.58 3.78 5.69
C ALA A 91 -4.02 4.24 4.30
N VAL A 92 -5.23 4.79 4.21
CA VAL A 92 -5.78 5.34 2.97
C VAL A 92 -5.79 6.86 3.07
N LEU A 93 -5.22 7.52 2.08
CA LEU A 93 -5.12 8.98 2.00
C LEU A 93 -5.98 9.55 0.87
N SER A 94 -6.46 10.77 1.05
CA SER A 94 -6.96 11.58 -0.05
C SER A 94 -5.84 12.04 -0.96
N ARG A 95 -6.20 12.52 -2.15
CA ARG A 95 -5.25 13.18 -3.05
C ARG A 95 -5.96 14.33 -3.76
N ASP A 96 -5.37 15.51 -3.65
CA ASP A 96 -5.90 16.80 -4.11
C ASP A 96 -7.18 17.24 -3.36
N ASP A 97 -8.28 16.49 -3.51
CA ASP A 97 -9.59 16.78 -2.91
C ASP A 97 -10.10 15.55 -2.13
N PRO A 98 -10.40 15.67 -0.83
CA PRO A 98 -10.98 14.59 -0.03
C PRO A 98 -12.26 13.97 -0.61
N ALA A 99 -13.09 14.76 -1.30
CA ALA A 99 -14.32 14.31 -1.94
C ALA A 99 -14.08 13.61 -3.29
N SER A 100 -12.86 13.65 -3.83
CA SER A 100 -12.48 12.97 -5.06
C SER A 100 -12.25 11.47 -4.85
N TRP A 101 -12.41 10.69 -5.92
CA TRP A 101 -12.06 9.27 -5.97
C TRP A 101 -10.54 9.02 -5.91
N LYS A 102 -9.72 10.05 -6.16
CA LYS A 102 -8.27 9.95 -6.09
C LYS A 102 -7.81 9.73 -4.65
N GLY A 103 -6.72 8.99 -4.50
CA GLY A 103 -6.10 8.76 -3.20
C GLY A 103 -4.73 8.15 -3.32
N HIS A 104 -4.15 7.87 -2.16
CA HIS A 104 -2.93 7.10 -2.00
C HIS A 104 -3.13 6.04 -0.92
N VAL A 105 -2.37 4.95 -0.97
CA VAL A 105 -2.44 3.88 0.01
C VAL A 105 -1.04 3.34 0.30
N GLY A 106 -0.80 3.02 1.56
CA GLY A 106 0.45 2.44 2.02
C GLY A 106 0.30 1.83 3.41
N PHE A 107 1.36 1.24 3.91
CA PHE A 107 1.42 0.69 5.25
C PHE A 107 1.85 1.77 6.24
N TYR A 108 1.05 1.98 7.28
CA TYR A 108 1.35 2.91 8.37
C TYR A 108 2.62 2.48 9.12
N LEU A 109 3.54 3.42 9.35
CA LEU A 109 4.72 3.20 10.17
C LEU A 109 4.63 3.93 11.51
N ARG A 110 4.30 5.22 11.46
CA ARG A 110 4.14 6.11 12.62
C ARG A 110 3.42 7.39 12.19
N HIS A 111 3.05 8.23 13.15
CA HIS A 111 2.72 9.63 12.92
C HIS A 111 3.35 10.51 14.00
N ASP A 112 3.46 11.80 13.69
CA ASP A 112 3.62 12.89 14.67
C ASP A 112 2.39 13.81 14.59
N ASP A 113 2.46 14.99 15.21
CA ASP A 113 1.33 15.93 15.28
C ASP A 113 0.89 16.44 13.89
N ASP A 114 1.80 16.46 12.91
CA ASP A 114 1.58 17.07 11.59
C ASP A 114 1.48 16.04 10.47
N ALA A 115 2.19 14.92 10.58
CA ALA A 115 2.42 13.99 9.49
C ALA A 115 2.24 12.52 9.85
N VAL A 116 1.71 11.76 8.88
CA VAL A 116 1.72 10.30 8.86
C VAL A 116 2.84 9.80 7.96
N TYR A 117 3.58 8.78 8.39
CA TYR A 117 4.67 8.19 7.63
C TYR A 117 4.26 6.81 7.14
N LEU A 118 4.27 6.63 5.83
CA LEU A 118 3.83 5.41 5.17
C LEU A 118 4.98 4.75 4.42
N LEU A 119 5.09 3.43 4.54
CA LEU A 119 5.80 2.60 3.57
C LEU A 119 4.82 2.25 2.44
N GLY A 120 5.07 2.76 1.24
CA GLY A 120 4.18 2.56 0.11
C GLY A 120 4.91 2.50 -1.21
N GLY A 121 4.24 1.94 -2.21
CA GLY A 121 4.69 1.96 -3.60
C GLY A 121 4.32 3.27 -4.29
N ASN A 122 5.02 3.57 -5.39
CA ASN A 122 4.83 4.76 -6.21
C ASN A 122 5.01 6.09 -5.44
N GLN A 123 5.74 6.06 -4.33
CA GLN A 123 6.06 7.25 -3.53
C GLN A 123 7.32 7.87 -4.10
N LEU A 124 7.18 8.97 -4.85
CA LEU A 124 8.27 9.51 -5.68
C LEU A 124 8.79 8.44 -6.65
N ASP A 125 7.87 7.72 -7.28
CA ASP A 125 8.10 6.61 -8.21
C ASP A 125 8.89 5.40 -7.62
N GLU A 126 8.89 5.24 -6.29
CA GLU A 126 9.64 4.21 -5.56
C GLU A 126 8.82 3.57 -4.41
N VAL A 127 9.18 2.34 -4.01
CA VAL A 127 8.82 1.75 -2.72
C VAL A 127 9.71 2.37 -1.65
N ARG A 128 9.17 3.29 -0.87
CA ARG A 128 9.91 3.96 0.20
C ARG A 128 9.03 4.35 1.34
N GLU A 129 9.64 4.82 2.41
CA GLU A 129 8.95 5.63 3.40
C GLU A 129 8.75 7.05 2.85
N LEU A 130 7.56 7.63 3.07
CA LEU A 130 7.29 9.03 2.78
C LEU A 130 6.28 9.58 3.80
N ALA A 131 6.48 10.84 4.18
CA ALA A 131 5.57 11.58 5.04
C ALA A 131 4.45 12.23 4.22
N TYR A 132 3.25 12.24 4.76
CA TYR A 132 2.07 12.92 4.23
C TYR A 132 1.39 13.71 5.36
N PRO A 133 0.68 14.81 5.04
CA PRO A 133 -0.13 15.51 6.04
C PRO A 133 -1.10 14.56 6.75
N LEU A 134 -1.16 14.64 8.08
CA LEU A 134 -2.08 13.81 8.86
C LEU A 134 -3.55 14.07 8.46
N ALA A 135 -3.86 15.30 8.05
CA ALA A 135 -5.18 15.71 7.57
C ALA A 135 -5.62 15.01 6.27
N ASP A 136 -4.69 14.41 5.51
CA ASP A 136 -5.03 13.65 4.31
C ASP A 136 -5.48 12.22 4.63
N VAL A 137 -5.35 11.77 5.88
CA VAL A 137 -5.76 10.41 6.28
C VAL A 137 -7.29 10.31 6.29
N LEU A 138 -7.80 9.29 5.59
CA LEU A 138 -9.22 8.99 5.50
C LEU A 138 -9.63 7.81 6.37
N GLY A 139 -8.70 6.91 6.65
CA GLY A 139 -8.97 5.75 7.48
C GLY A 139 -7.82 4.76 7.54
N TYR A 140 -7.87 3.95 8.58
CA TYR A 140 -6.94 2.85 8.84
C TYR A 140 -7.68 1.52 8.81
N ARG A 141 -7.02 0.51 8.23
CA ARG A 141 -7.64 -0.79 7.96
C ARG A 141 -6.71 -1.93 8.37
N TRP A 142 -7.31 -2.97 8.90
CA TRP A 142 -6.63 -4.17 9.36
C TRP A 142 -7.24 -5.41 8.70
N PRO A 143 -6.43 -6.44 8.35
CA PRO A 143 -6.99 -7.69 7.86
C PRO A 143 -7.99 -8.27 8.85
N ASP A 144 -9.08 -8.83 8.33
CA ASP A 144 -9.98 -9.63 9.14
C ASP A 144 -9.24 -10.87 9.68
N PRO A 145 -9.63 -11.37 10.88
CA PRO A 145 -9.14 -12.65 11.36
C PRO A 145 -9.44 -13.75 10.31
N VAL A 146 -8.43 -14.57 10.02
CA VAL A 146 -8.56 -15.77 9.17
C VAL A 146 -9.16 -16.92 9.98
#